data_AF-A0A914Y980-F1
#
_entry.id   AF-A0A914Y980-F1
#
_cell.length_a   1.000
_cell.length_b   1.000
_cell.length_c   1.000
_cell.angle_alpha   90.00
_cell.angle_beta   90.00
_cell.angle_gamma   90.00
#
_symmetry.space_group_name_H-M   'P 1'
#
loop_
_entity.id
_entity.type
_entity.pdbx_description
1 polymer ?
#
loop_
_entity_poly.entity_id
_entity_poly.type
_entity_poly.pdbx_seq_one_letter_code
_entity_poly.pdbx_strand_id
1 'polypeptide(L)'
;MKSDAGVKFHVLLTSYELINMDKAILSSIPWEALVVDEAHRLKNNQSLFFRTLSEFKINYRLLLTGTPLQNNLEELFHLLNFLSPDRFKVTVAYDDQRFS
;
A
#
# COMPACT_ATOMS: atom_id res chain seq x y z
N MET A 1 -6.13 31.80 13.81
CA MET A 1 -5.94 31.29 12.44
C MET A 1 -4.75 30.34 12.48
N LYS A 2 -4.97 29.03 12.31
CA LYS A 2 -3.85 28.10 12.09
C LYS A 2 -3.28 28.46 10.72
N SER A 3 -2.00 28.84 10.67
CA SER A 3 -1.29 28.94 9.40
C SER A 3 -1.44 27.59 8.70
N ASP A 4 -2.07 27.61 7.54
CA ASP A 4 -2.02 26.50 6.61
C ASP A 4 -0.56 26.37 6.20
N ALA A 5 0.21 25.59 6.96
CA ALA A 5 1.54 25.18 6.58
C ALA A 5 1.36 24.17 5.45
N GLY A 6 0.90 24.67 4.31
CA GLY A 6 0.65 23.89 3.12
C GLY A 6 1.92 23.15 2.75
N VAL A 7 1.74 21.88 2.37
CA VAL A 7 2.83 21.09 1.82
C VAL A 7 3.42 21.84 0.63
N LYS A 8 4.71 22.17 0.68
CA LYS A 8 5.38 23.02 -0.32
C LYS A 8 5.58 22.34 -1.68
N PHE A 9 5.18 21.09 -1.80
CA PHE A 9 5.39 20.25 -2.98
C PHE A 9 4.07 19.66 -3.45
N HIS A 10 4.02 19.33 -4.74
CA HIS A 10 2.89 18.62 -5.36
C HIS A 10 3.14 17.11 -5.44
N VAL A 11 4.39 16.70 -5.60
CA VAL A 11 4.80 15.29 -5.74
C VAL A 11 5.99 15.04 -4.82
N LEU A 12 5.90 13.95 -4.06
CA LEU A 12 7.03 13.41 -3.29
C LEU A 12 7.50 12.12 -3.95
N LEU A 13 8.75 12.12 -4.40
CA LEU A 13 9.44 10.89 -4.81
C LEU A 13 10.25 10.40 -3.61
N THR A 14 10.06 9.13 -3.25
CA THR A 14 10.69 8.54 -2.08
C THR A 14 10.92 7.05 -2.31
N SER A 15 11.75 6.43 -1.47
CA SER A 15 11.99 4.99 -1.47
C SER A 15 11.18 4.29 -0.39
N TYR A 16 11.12 2.96 -0.49
CA TYR A 16 10.46 2.09 0.48
C TYR A 16 10.99 2.28 1.91
N GLU A 17 12.30 2.44 2.04
CA GLU A 17 13.00 2.58 3.32
C GLU A 17 12.67 3.91 3.99
N LEU A 18 12.68 5.00 3.23
CA LEU A 18 12.39 6.35 3.72
C LEU A 18 10.94 6.48 4.20
N ILE A 19 9.98 5.84 3.52
CA ILE A 19 8.58 5.82 3.97
C ILE A 19 8.47 5.24 5.38
N ASN A 20 9.20 4.17 5.69
CA ASN A 20 9.17 3.56 7.02
C ASN A 20 9.87 4.41 8.08
N MET A 21 11.01 5.05 7.72
CA MET A 21 11.76 5.92 8.61
C MET A 21 10.96 7.17 9.00
N ASP A 22 10.33 7.83 8.02
CA ASP A 22 9.65 9.11 8.19
C ASP A 22 8.12 8.98 8.32
N LYS A 23 7.63 7.78 8.66
CA LYS A 23 6.19 7.47 8.69
C LYS A 23 5.36 8.45 9.52
N ALA A 24 5.92 8.98 10.61
CA ALA A 24 5.20 9.88 11.52
C ALA A 24 4.86 11.22 10.84
N ILE A 25 5.77 11.73 10.01
CA ILE A 25 5.56 12.96 9.26
C ILE A 25 4.68 12.66 8.04
N LEU A 26 5.02 11.62 7.29
CA LEU A 26 4.34 11.29 6.03
C LEU A 26 2.88 10.86 6.23
N SER A 27 2.54 10.21 7.34
CA SER A 27 1.15 9.83 7.67
C SER A 27 0.25 11.02 8.01
N SER A 28 0.83 12.16 8.40
CA SER A 28 0.08 13.38 8.71
C SER A 28 -0.40 14.13 7.47
N ILE A 29 0.19 13.83 6.30
CA ILE A 29 -0.15 14.44 5.02
C ILE A 29 -1.39 13.73 4.44
N PRO A 30 -2.45 14.46 4.05
CA PRO A 30 -3.59 13.88 3.34
C PRO A 30 -3.21 13.60 1.88
N TRP A 31 -2.79 12.38 1.58
CA TRP A 31 -2.36 12.02 0.24
C TRP A 31 -3.55 11.80 -0.70
N GLU A 32 -3.56 12.51 -1.83
CA GLU A 32 -4.57 12.30 -2.87
C GLU A 32 -4.30 11.03 -3.68
N ALA A 33 -3.03 10.77 -4.01
CA ALA A 33 -2.64 9.62 -4.80
C ALA A 33 -1.33 9.00 -4.28
N LEU A 34 -1.28 7.66 -4.29
CA LEU A 34 -0.07 6.87 -4.12
C LEU A 34 0.20 6.12 -5.42
N VAL A 35 1.44 6.23 -5.92
CA VAL A 35 1.94 5.42 -7.03
C VAL A 35 3.07 4.55 -6.51
N VAL A 36 2.91 3.23 -6.59
CA VAL A 36 3.95 2.27 -6.22
C VAL A 36 4.48 1.63 -7.49
N ASP A 37 5.74 1.92 -7.79
CA ASP A 37 6.48 1.27 -8.87
C ASP A 37 7.10 -0.05 -8.41
N GLU A 38 7.20 -1.02 -9.30
CA GLU A 38 7.59 -2.40 -9.00
C GLU A 38 6.77 -3.03 -7.86
N ALA A 39 5.44 -2.90 -7.96
CA ALA A 39 4.47 -3.34 -6.96
C ALA A 39 4.57 -4.83 -6.62
N HIS A 40 5.26 -5.66 -7.42
CA HIS A 40 5.58 -7.04 -7.04
C HIS A 40 6.34 -7.15 -5.71
N ARG A 41 7.01 -6.06 -5.25
CA ARG A 41 7.64 -5.97 -3.92
C ARG A 41 6.63 -5.99 -2.77
N LEU A 42 5.36 -5.64 -3.02
CA LEU A 42 4.25 -5.64 -2.04
C LEU A 42 3.64 -7.02 -1.78
N LYS A 43 4.14 -8.09 -2.41
CA LYS A 43 3.57 -9.44 -2.33
C LYS A 43 3.39 -10.01 -0.92
N ASN A 44 4.18 -9.54 0.05
CA ASN A 44 4.07 -9.97 1.43
C ASN A 44 3.27 -8.93 2.25
N ASN A 45 2.01 -9.26 2.54
CA ASN A 45 1.09 -8.47 3.36
C ASN A 45 1.59 -8.27 4.83
N GLN A 46 2.58 -9.04 5.27
CA GLN A 46 3.21 -8.89 6.59
C GLN A 46 4.36 -7.88 6.58
N SER A 47 4.76 -7.34 5.42
CA SER A 47 5.85 -6.38 5.34
C SER A 47 5.52 -5.09 6.12
N LEU A 48 6.53 -4.54 6.79
CA LEU A 48 6.41 -3.26 7.50
C LEU A 48 5.90 -2.14 6.59
N PHE A 49 6.30 -2.19 5.32
CA PHE A 49 5.88 -1.23 4.30
C PHE A 49 4.37 -1.31 4.00
N PHE A 50 3.82 -2.52 3.81
CA PHE A 50 2.38 -2.70 3.59
C PHE A 50 1.56 -2.16 4.76
N ARG A 51 1.97 -2.47 5.99
CA ARG A 51 1.30 -2.00 7.21
C ARG A 51 1.36 -0.48 7.32
N THR A 52 2.55 0.09 7.09
CA THR A 52 2.76 1.55 7.14
C THR A 52 1.89 2.27 6.12
N LEU A 53 1.84 1.81 4.87
CA LEU A 53 0.98 2.42 3.85
C LEU A 53 -0.52 2.20 4.10
N SER A 54 -0.90 1.14 4.80
CA SER A 54 -2.29 0.89 5.19
C SER A 54 -2.78 1.89 6.24
N GLU A 55 -1.87 2.46 7.05
CA GLU A 55 -2.18 3.52 8.02
C GLU A 55 -2.37 4.89 7.36
N PHE A 56 -1.86 5.08 6.14
CA PHE A 56 -1.91 6.37 5.46
C PHE A 56 -3.31 6.59 4.87
N LYS A 57 -3.82 7.81 5.05
CA LYS A 57 -5.03 8.26 4.36
C LYS A 57 -4.69 8.59 2.91
N ILE A 58 -5.09 7.71 2.00
CA ILE A 58 -4.82 7.80 0.57
C ILE A 58 -6.13 7.62 -0.19
N ASN A 59 -6.50 8.58 -1.05
CA ASN A 59 -7.74 8.49 -1.82
C ASN A 59 -7.62 7.56 -3.04
N TYR A 60 -6.51 7.62 -3.78
CA TYR A 60 -6.28 6.80 -4.95
C TYR A 60 -4.94 6.04 -4.87
N ARG A 61 -4.95 4.74 -5.19
CA ARG A 61 -3.76 3.88 -5.21
C ARG A 61 -3.55 3.34 -6.62
N LEU A 62 -2.37 3.56 -7.17
CA LEU A 62 -1.92 3.02 -8.46
C LEU A 62 -0.72 2.12 -8.23
N LEU A 63 -0.80 0.88 -8.69
CA LEU A 63 0.29 -0.08 -8.66
C LEU A 63 0.81 -0.27 -10.08
N LEU A 64 2.11 -0.07 -10.28
CA LEU A 64 2.81 -0.32 -11.52
C LEU A 64 3.75 -1.51 -11.30
N THR A 65 3.72 -2.50 -12.19
CA THR A 65 4.66 -3.63 -12.14
C THR A 65 4.89 -4.15 -13.55
N GLY A 66 6.15 -4.38 -13.92
CA GLY A 66 6.53 -5.03 -15.18
C GLY A 66 6.40 -6.56 -15.13
N THR A 67 6.26 -7.11 -13.92
CA THR A 67 6.13 -8.55 -13.66
C THR A 67 4.76 -8.79 -13.01
N PRO A 68 3.71 -8.98 -13.82
CA PRO A 68 2.34 -8.84 -13.35
C PRO A 68 2.01 -9.79 -12.20
N LEU A 69 2.56 -11.01 -12.16
CA LEU A 69 2.55 -11.98 -11.05
C LEU A 69 3.34 -13.22 -11.48
N GLN A 70 4.21 -13.77 -10.62
CA GLN A 70 4.96 -15.00 -10.94
C GLN A 70 4.59 -16.22 -10.08
N ASN A 71 3.93 -16.10 -8.90
CA ASN A 71 3.88 -17.26 -7.98
C ASN A 71 2.51 -17.82 -7.55
N ASN A 72 1.40 -17.08 -7.37
CA ASN A 72 0.07 -17.68 -7.08
C ASN A 72 -1.08 -16.64 -7.07
N LEU A 73 -2.34 -17.11 -7.05
CA LEU A 73 -3.56 -16.30 -6.88
C LEU A 73 -3.60 -15.48 -5.56
N GLU A 74 -2.85 -15.93 -4.56
CA GLU A 74 -2.79 -15.29 -3.23
C GLU A 74 -2.01 -13.97 -3.28
N GLU A 75 -0.88 -13.92 -4.00
CA GLU A 75 -0.14 -12.68 -4.27
C GLU A 75 -1.04 -11.63 -4.97
N LEU A 76 -1.85 -12.07 -5.95
CA LEU A 76 -2.80 -11.19 -6.65
C LEU A 76 -3.84 -10.64 -5.67
N PHE A 77 -4.38 -11.52 -4.84
CA PHE A 77 -5.38 -11.15 -3.84
C PHE A 77 -4.84 -10.15 -2.83
N HIS A 78 -3.58 -10.29 -2.40
CA HIS A 78 -2.93 -9.32 -1.51
C HIS A 78 -2.77 -7.94 -2.16
N LEU A 79 -2.41 -7.87 -3.44
CA LEU A 79 -2.34 -6.60 -4.18
C LEU A 79 -3.73 -5.96 -4.34
N LEU A 80 -4.76 -6.76 -4.60
CA LEU A 80 -6.14 -6.28 -4.70
C LEU A 80 -6.69 -5.79 -3.34
N ASN A 81 -6.39 -6.49 -2.25
CA ASN A 81 -6.68 -6.04 -0.89
C ASN A 81 -5.95 -4.73 -0.56
N PHE A 82 -4.71 -4.55 -1.03
CA PHE A 82 -4.03 -3.28 -0.89
C PHE A 82 -4.73 -2.14 -1.64
N LEU A 83 -5.20 -2.39 -2.87
CA LEU A 83 -5.90 -1.38 -3.66
C LEU A 83 -7.27 -1.02 -3.10
N SER A 84 -8.02 -1.99 -2.60
CA SER A 84 -9.39 -1.80 -2.12
C SER A 84 -9.68 -2.78 -0.98
N PRO A 85 -9.25 -2.48 0.26
CA PRO A 85 -9.41 -3.38 1.39
C PRO A 85 -10.88 -3.66 1.72
N ASP A 86 -11.79 -2.73 1.44
CA ASP A 86 -13.23 -2.90 1.65
C ASP A 86 -13.86 -3.93 0.70
N ARG A 87 -13.34 -4.05 -0.53
CA ARG A 87 -13.83 -4.99 -1.55
C ARG A 87 -13.16 -6.35 -1.47
N PHE A 88 -11.90 -6.41 -1.09
CA PHE A 88 -11.09 -7.62 -1.09
C PHE A 88 -10.64 -7.97 0.33
N LYS A 89 -11.59 -8.19 1.24
CA LYS A 89 -11.26 -8.62 2.60
C LYS A 89 -10.60 -9.98 2.58
N VAL A 90 -9.41 -10.09 3.17
CA VAL A 90 -8.78 -11.38 3.46
C VAL A 90 -9.65 -12.09 4.48
N THR A 91 -10.57 -12.92 3.99
CA THR A 91 -11.34 -13.79 4.87
C THR A 91 -10.40 -14.95 5.22
N VAL A 92 -10.20 -15.18 6.52
CA VAL A 92 -9.44 -16.33 7.06
C VAL A 92 -9.91 -17.67 6.45
N ALA A 93 -11.10 -17.69 5.85
CA ALA A 93 -11.66 -18.81 5.08
C ALA A 93 -10.86 -19.25 3.84
N TYR A 94 -9.90 -18.45 3.33
CA TYR A 94 -9.07 -18.89 2.19
C TYR A 94 -7.97 -19.89 2.58
N ASP A 95 -7.62 -19.99 3.86
CA ASP A 95 -6.60 -20.93 4.35
C ASP A 95 -7.19 -22.32 4.66
N ASP A 96 -8.51 -22.40 4.87
CA ASP A 96 -9.19 -23.60 5.40
C ASP A 96 -9.76 -24.55 4.32
N GLN A 97 -9.64 -24.23 3.03
CA GLN A 97 -10.14 -25.09 1.93
C GLN A 97 -9.07 -25.87 1.16
N ARG A 98 -7.84 -25.99 1.70
CA ARG A 98 -6.77 -26.81 1.10
C ARG A 98 -6.46 -28.14 1.79
N PHE A 99 -7.22 -28.52 2.80
CA PHE A 99 -7.18 -29.88 3.36
C PHE A 99 -8.60 -30.43 3.59
N SER A 100 -9.25 -30.88 2.52
CA SER A 100 -10.32 -31.89 2.55
C SER A 100 -10.29 -32.67 1.24
#